data_AF-A0A659UJ89-F1
#
_entry.id   AF-A0A659UJ89-F1
#
_cell.length_a   1.000
_cell.length_b   1.000
_cell.length_c   1.000
_cell.angle_alpha   90.00
_cell.angle_beta   90.00
_cell.angle_gamma   90.00
#
_symmetry.space_group_name_H-M   'P 1'
#
loop_
_entity.id
_entity.type
_entity.pdbx_description
1 polymer ?
#
loop_
_entity_poly.entity_id
_entity_poly.type
_entity_poly.pdbx_seq_one_letter_code
_entity_poly.pdbx_strand_id
1 'polypeptide(L)'
;IQAVDRGQYEASTALNFSRLTMMRRIILPQAMRAMLPTWGNMLIDVLKGSSLVFFITIPEFTSAAKQAADATGDYMLFFAVALFGYYIIARALITPFVRWLERRVSRGFVREQVA
;
A
#
# COMPACT_ATOMS: atom_id res chain seq x y z
N ILE A 1 -5.58 14.25 -4.31
CA ILE A 1 -5.96 15.67 -4.06
C ILE A 1 -7.41 15.91 -4.45
N GLN A 2 -7.89 15.38 -5.58
CA GLN A 2 -9.33 15.41 -5.94
C GLN A 2 -10.25 14.59 -5.01
N ALA A 3 -9.69 13.77 -4.12
CA ALA A 3 -10.45 13.01 -3.12
C ALA A 3 -10.88 13.85 -1.89
N VAL A 4 -10.37 15.07 -1.74
CA VAL A 4 -10.77 15.99 -0.66
C VAL A 4 -11.83 16.93 -1.19
N ASP A 5 -12.92 17.10 -0.44
CA ASP A 5 -14.05 17.93 -0.83
C ASP A 5 -13.62 19.39 -1.09
N ARG A 6 -14.20 20.01 -2.13
CA ARG A 6 -13.92 21.40 -2.48
C ARG A 6 -14.35 22.36 -1.38
N GLY A 7 -15.39 22.03 -0.61
CA GLY A 7 -15.83 22.81 0.54
C GLY A 7 -14.73 23.01 1.59
N GLN A 8 -13.80 22.06 1.76
CA GLN A 8 -12.66 22.21 2.67
C GLN A 8 -11.69 23.30 2.21
N TYR A 9 -11.52 23.48 0.90
CA TYR A 9 -10.70 24.55 0.32
C TYR A 9 -11.38 25.91 0.47
N GLU A 10 -12.67 25.96 0.17
CA GLU A 10 -13.48 27.18 0.27
C GLU A 10 -13.59 27.66 1.72
N ALA A 11 -13.89 26.76 2.67
CA ALA A 11 -13.95 27.06 4.10
C ALA A 11 -12.60 27.54 4.66
N SER A 12 -11.50 26.89 4.28
CA SER A 12 -10.16 27.31 4.71
C SER A 12 -9.79 28.70 4.16
N THR A 13 -10.26 29.03 2.96
CA THR A 13 -10.06 30.35 2.35
C THR A 13 -10.94 31.41 3.02
N ALA A 14 -12.21 31.08 3.33
CA ALA A 14 -13.12 31.96 4.06
C ALA A 14 -12.63 32.28 5.48
N LEU A 15 -11.95 31.33 6.13
CA LEU A 15 -11.28 31.52 7.43
C LEU A 15 -9.89 32.18 7.33
N ASN A 16 -9.49 32.61 6.13
CA ASN A 16 -8.21 33.27 5.85
C ASN A 16 -6.98 32.46 6.30
N PHE A 17 -7.04 31.13 6.18
CA PHE A 17 -5.88 30.28 6.42
C PHE A 17 -4.87 30.40 5.27
N SER A 18 -3.58 30.52 5.63
CA SER A 18 -2.51 30.45 4.63
C SER A 18 -2.48 29.07 3.95
N ARG A 19 -2.08 29.03 2.67
CA ARG A 19 -2.02 27.79 1.87
C ARG A 19 -1.20 26.69 2.56
N LEU A 20 -0.13 27.05 3.25
CA LEU A 20 0.71 26.11 3.99
C LEU A 20 -0.04 25.52 5.19
N THR A 21 -0.76 26.34 5.95
CA THR A 21 -1.57 25.91 7.09
C THR A 21 -2.71 25.01 6.64
N MET A 22 -3.44 25.42 5.59
CA MET A 22 -4.50 24.64 4.96
C MET A 22 -3.99 23.27 4.51
N MET A 23 -2.89 23.22 3.77
CA MET A 23 -2.34 21.96 3.25
C MET A 23 -1.90 21.03 4.39
N ARG A 24 -1.11 21.55 5.34
CA ARG A 24 -0.51 20.72 6.40
C ARG A 24 -1.53 20.25 7.44
N ARG A 25 -2.51 21.07 7.80
CA ARG A 25 -3.46 20.76 8.89
C ARG A 25 -4.78 20.17 8.43
N ILE A 26 -5.20 20.41 7.18
CA ILE A 26 -6.55 20.07 6.71
C ILE A 26 -6.48 19.07 5.56
N ILE A 27 -5.89 19.47 4.42
CA ILE A 27 -5.96 18.68 3.18
C ILE A 27 -5.08 17.42 3.25
N LEU A 28 -3.81 17.56 3.64
CA LEU A 28 -2.84 16.46 3.60
C LEU A 28 -3.26 15.28 4.51
N PRO A 29 -3.68 15.49 5.77
CA PRO A 29 -4.14 14.39 6.61
C PRO A 29 -5.36 13.64 6.03
N GLN A 30 -6.31 14.38 5.44
CA GLN A 30 -7.50 13.80 4.81
C GLN A 30 -7.16 13.02 3.54
N ALA A 31 -6.34 13.62 2.67
CA ALA A 31 -5.87 12.98 1.44
C ALA A 31 -5.08 11.70 1.72
N MET A 32 -4.19 11.71 2.72
CA MET A 32 -3.42 10.53 3.12
C MET A 32 -4.34 9.41 3.59
N ARG A 33 -5.37 9.71 4.38
CA ARG A 33 -6.35 8.70 4.82
C ARG A 33 -7.08 8.05 3.64
N ALA A 34 -7.54 8.86 2.69
CA ALA A 34 -8.25 8.37 1.51
C ALA A 34 -7.35 7.51 0.60
N MET A 35 -6.05 7.82 0.53
CA MET A 35 -5.10 7.12 -0.34
C MET A 35 -4.52 5.84 0.27
N LEU A 36 -4.44 5.74 1.60
CA LEU A 36 -3.79 4.62 2.30
C LEU A 36 -4.34 3.23 1.93
N PRO A 37 -5.67 2.99 1.85
CA PRO A 37 -6.20 1.69 1.46
C PRO A 37 -5.79 1.30 0.03
N THR A 38 -5.87 2.25 -0.90
CA THR A 38 -5.46 2.06 -2.30
C THR A 38 -3.96 1.78 -2.42
N TRP A 39 -3.16 2.50 -1.64
CA TRP A 39 -1.71 2.26 -1.54
C TRP A 39 -1.39 0.85 -1.04
N GLY A 40 -2.14 0.36 -0.06
CA GLY A 40 -1.97 -1.00 0.46
C GLY A 40 -2.19 -2.07 -0.61
N ASN A 41 -3.23 -1.92 -1.43
CA ASN A 41 -3.47 -2.81 -2.57
C ASN A 41 -2.35 -2.69 -3.62
N MET A 42 -1.94 -1.47 -3.95
CA MET A 42 -0.88 -1.23 -4.93
C MET A 42 0.47 -1.83 -4.51
N LEU A 43 0.79 -1.84 -3.21
CA LEU A 43 1.97 -2.53 -2.69
C LEU A 43 1.90 -4.05 -2.92
N ILE A 44 0.73 -4.66 -2.74
CA ILE A 44 0.52 -6.10 -3.02
C ILE A 44 0.67 -6.37 -4.53
N ASP A 45 0.18 -5.47 -5.38
CA ASP A 45 0.29 -5.62 -6.83
C ASP A 45 1.73 -5.47 -7.31
N VAL A 46 2.51 -4.53 -6.74
CA VAL A 46 3.93 -4.41 -7.00
C VAL A 46 4.70 -5.66 -6.55
N LEU A 47 4.36 -6.24 -5.40
CA LEU A 47 4.97 -7.49 -4.92
C LEU A 47 4.73 -8.66 -5.88
N LYS A 48 3.53 -8.77 -6.46
CA LYS A 48 3.22 -9.76 -7.50
C LYS A 48 3.92 -9.42 -8.81
N GLY A 49 3.97 -8.14 -9.17
CA GLY A 49 4.65 -7.68 -10.38
C GLY A 49 6.15 -7.98 -10.35
N SER A 50 6.81 -7.89 -9.19
CA SER A 50 8.24 -8.19 -9.07
C SER A 50 8.55 -9.67 -9.31
N SER A 51 7.62 -10.60 -9.06
CA SER A 51 7.85 -12.01 -9.39
C SER A 51 7.90 -12.25 -10.90
N LEU A 52 7.24 -11.43 -11.73
CA LEU A 52 7.35 -11.52 -13.19
C LEU A 52 8.71 -11.02 -13.71
N VAL A 53 9.37 -10.14 -12.95
CA VAL A 53 10.67 -9.56 -13.31
C VAL A 53 11.79 -10.63 -13.25
N PHE A 54 11.56 -11.78 -12.59
CA PHE A 54 12.45 -12.94 -12.67
C PHE A 54 12.65 -13.44 -14.12
N PHE A 55 11.65 -13.28 -15.02
CA PHE A 55 11.75 -13.74 -16.42
C PHE A 55 12.84 -13.01 -17.22
N ILE A 56 13.21 -11.80 -16.81
CA ILE A 56 14.31 -11.02 -17.38
C ILE A 56 15.61 -11.18 -16.56
N THR A 57 15.70 -12.24 -15.75
CA THR A 57 16.89 -12.65 -14.98
C THR A 57 17.34 -11.65 -13.92
N ILE A 58 16.42 -10.84 -13.41
CA ILE A 58 16.73 -9.96 -12.27
C ILE A 58 16.73 -10.81 -10.97
N PRO A 59 17.79 -10.77 -10.15
CA PRO A 59 17.84 -11.52 -8.91
C PRO A 59 16.82 -11.01 -7.89
N GLU A 60 15.87 -11.87 -7.54
CA GLU A 60 14.85 -11.63 -6.53
C GLU A 60 14.35 -12.97 -5.95
N PHE A 61 13.27 -12.98 -5.17
CA PHE A 61 12.79 -14.16 -4.46
C PHE A 61 12.39 -15.33 -5.36
N THR A 62 11.68 -15.11 -6.49
CA THR A 62 11.37 -16.19 -7.46
C THR A 62 12.65 -16.71 -8.13
N SER A 63 13.59 -15.83 -8.45
CA SER A 63 14.90 -16.24 -8.99
C SER A 63 15.67 -17.13 -8.01
N ALA A 64 15.60 -16.85 -6.70
CA ALA A 64 16.20 -17.69 -5.67
C ALA A 64 15.50 -19.06 -5.55
N ALA A 65 14.18 -19.09 -5.62
CA ALA A 65 13.41 -20.32 -5.62
C ALA A 65 13.73 -21.19 -6.84
N LYS A 66 13.84 -20.59 -8.03
CA LYS A 66 14.25 -21.29 -9.25
C LYS A 66 15.66 -21.86 -9.14
N GLN A 67 16.62 -21.11 -8.61
CA GLN A 67 17.98 -21.64 -8.43
C GLN A 67 18.02 -22.87 -7.51
N ALA A 68 17.24 -22.85 -6.43
CA ALA A 68 17.12 -23.99 -5.53
C ALA A 68 16.42 -25.19 -6.18
N ALA A 69 15.40 -24.94 -7.01
CA ALA A 69 14.76 -25.95 -7.84
C ALA A 69 15.73 -26.57 -8.86
N ASP A 70 16.50 -25.75 -9.57
CA ASP A 70 17.50 -26.21 -10.55
C ASP A 70 18.57 -27.10 -9.88
N ALA A 71 18.96 -26.78 -8.64
CA ALA A 71 19.97 -27.53 -7.89
C ALA A 71 19.46 -28.89 -7.34
N THR A 72 18.17 -29.00 -7.06
CA THR A 72 17.57 -30.20 -6.43
C THR A 72 16.74 -31.05 -7.39
N GLY A 73 16.31 -30.48 -8.52
CA GLY A 73 15.37 -31.07 -9.46
C GLY A 73 13.90 -30.99 -9.05
N ASP A 74 13.58 -30.49 -7.85
CA ASP A 74 12.21 -30.45 -7.33
C ASP A 74 11.53 -29.08 -7.53
N TYR A 75 11.12 -28.80 -8.77
CA TYR A 75 10.48 -27.54 -9.12
C TYR A 75 9.16 -27.30 -8.39
N MET A 76 8.38 -28.36 -8.15
CA MET A 76 7.06 -28.22 -7.52
C MET A 76 7.22 -27.71 -6.08
N LEU A 77 8.13 -28.30 -5.31
CA LEU A 77 8.37 -27.90 -3.93
C LEU A 77 8.83 -26.44 -3.84
N PHE A 78 9.86 -26.06 -4.61
CA PHE A 78 10.45 -24.73 -4.48
C PHE A 78 9.53 -23.62 -5.02
N PHE A 79 8.75 -23.85 -6.08
CA PHE A 79 7.74 -22.88 -6.51
C PHE A 79 6.55 -22.79 -5.54
N ALA A 80 6.15 -23.89 -4.90
CA ALA A 80 5.15 -23.84 -3.83
C ALA A 80 5.65 -23.01 -2.64
N VAL A 81 6.91 -23.21 -2.21
CA VAL A 81 7.54 -22.39 -1.17
C VAL A 81 7.58 -20.92 -1.58
N ALA A 82 7.89 -20.60 -2.83
CA ALA A 82 7.86 -19.22 -3.32
C ALA A 82 6.44 -18.62 -3.25
N LEU A 83 5.43 -19.36 -3.69
CA LEU A 83 4.03 -18.93 -3.63
C LEU A 83 3.58 -18.65 -2.19
N PHE A 84 3.84 -19.57 -1.26
CA PHE A 84 3.50 -19.38 0.15
C PHE A 84 4.35 -18.27 0.78
N GLY A 85 5.61 -18.12 0.38
CA GLY A 85 6.47 -17.02 0.80
C GLY A 85 5.89 -15.65 0.43
N TYR A 86 5.52 -15.45 -0.84
CA TYR A 86 4.85 -14.22 -1.27
C TYR A 86 3.51 -14.00 -0.55
N TYR A 87 2.71 -15.05 -0.38
CA TYR A 87 1.46 -14.96 0.36
C TYR A 87 1.67 -14.52 1.81
N ILE A 88 2.66 -15.10 2.50
CA ILE A 88 3.03 -14.73 3.88
C ILE A 88 3.52 -13.28 3.91
N ILE A 89 4.38 -12.85 2.98
CA ILE A 89 4.84 -11.45 2.92
C ILE A 89 3.66 -10.49 2.75
N ALA A 90 2.76 -10.75 1.79
CA ALA A 90 1.59 -9.90 1.57
C ALA A 90 0.64 -9.87 2.78
N ARG A 91 0.34 -11.04 3.36
CA ARG A 91 -0.65 -11.17 4.44
C ARG A 91 -0.10 -10.80 5.81
N ALA A 92 1.11 -11.20 6.13
CA ALA A 92 1.72 -11.04 7.44
C ALA A 92 2.57 -9.77 7.59
N LEU A 93 3.07 -9.17 6.49
CA LEU A 93 3.82 -7.92 6.55
C LEU A 93 3.02 -6.73 6.02
N ILE A 94 2.59 -6.77 4.75
CA ILE A 94 1.95 -5.61 4.10
C ILE A 94 0.59 -5.28 4.73
N THR A 95 -0.28 -6.27 4.86
CA THR A 95 -1.64 -6.06 5.40
C THR A 95 -1.64 -5.44 6.82
N PRO A 96 -0.91 -5.98 7.82
CA PRO A 96 -0.90 -5.37 9.15
C PRO A 96 -0.17 -4.01 9.17
N PHE A 97 0.85 -3.81 8.33
CA PHE A 97 1.53 -2.52 8.20
C PHE A 97 0.56 -1.43 7.71
N VAL A 98 -0.21 -1.71 6.66
CA VAL A 98 -1.23 -0.78 6.15
C VAL A 98 -2.30 -0.52 7.21
N ARG A 99 -2.80 -1.56 7.89
CA ARG A 99 -3.78 -1.41 8.98
C ARG A 99 -3.25 -0.62 10.17
N TRP A 100 -1.95 -0.70 10.44
CA TRP A 100 -1.31 0.11 11.48
C TRP A 100 -1.21 1.58 11.05
N LEU A 101 -0.83 1.85 9.80
CA LEU A 101 -0.84 3.19 9.22
C LEU A 101 -2.25 3.80 9.21
N GLU A 102 -3.26 3.03 8.79
CA GLU A 102 -4.66 3.43 8.83
C GLU A 102 -5.08 3.83 10.25
N ARG A 103 -4.72 3.05 11.27
CA ARG A 103 -5.01 3.36 12.68
C ARG A 103 -4.29 4.62 13.17
N ARG A 104 -3.06 4.87 12.72
CA ARG A 104 -2.31 6.08 13.06
C ARG A 104 -2.94 7.33 12.44
N VAL A 105 -3.38 7.24 11.18
CA VAL A 105 -3.98 8.36 10.43
C VAL A 105 -5.47 8.54 10.73
N SER A 106 -6.15 7.50 11.21
CA SER A 106 -7.61 7.53 11.47
C SER A 106 -8.03 8.13 12.81
N ARG A 107 -7.09 8.45 13.71
CA ARG A 107 -7.41 9.11 14.99
C ARG A 107 -7.96 10.51 14.75
N GLY A 108 -9.29 10.68 14.84
CA GLY A 108 -9.92 12.00 14.99
C GLY A 108 -11.06 12.40 14.04
N PHE A 109 -11.63 11.51 13.22
CA PHE A 109 -12.79 11.89 12.38
C PHE A 109 -13.85 10.79 12.38
N VAL A 110 -15.07 11.18 12.76
CA VAL A 110 -16.30 10.37 12.74
C VAL A 110 -16.65 10.10 11.28
N ARG A 111 -16.93 8.83 10.95
CA ARG A 111 -17.50 8.46 9.65
C ARG A 111 -18.88 9.11 9.57
N GLU A 112 -19.06 10.11 8.74
CA GLU A 112 -20.39 10.49 8.29
C GLU A 112 -20.86 9.39 7.34
N GLN A 113 -21.70 8.49 7.87
CA GLN A 113 -22.39 7.49 7.07
C GLN A 113 -23.37 8.25 6.17
N VAL A 114 -23.02 8.43 4.91
CA VAL A 114 -23.99 8.85 3.91
C VAL A 114 -24.88 7.65 3.64
N ALA A 115 -26.12 7.75 4.10
CA ALA A 115 -27.23 6.83 3.86
C ALA A 115 -27.63 6.81 2.38
#